data_AF-A0A413V5C9-F1
#
_entry.id   AF-A0A413V5C9-F1
#
_cell.length_a   1.000
_cell.length_b   1.000
_cell.length_c   1.000
_cell.angle_alpha   90.00
_cell.angle_beta   90.00
_cell.angle_gamma   90.00
#
_symmetry.space_group_name_H-M   'P 1'
#
loop_
_entity.id
_entity.type
_entity.pdbx_description
1 polymer ?
#
loop_
_entity_poly.entity_id
_entity_poly.type
_entity_poly.pdbx_seq_one_letter_code
_entity_poly.pdbx_strand_id
1 'polypeptide(L)'
;MNKEMSLDVALDIIGTLRMMKIDEISEEKDENKKELLYKELDILTTEEEVANGLLQFEVSEKVRLSIMDKIENYYAPKLKAYYATL
;
A
#
# COMPACT_ATOMS: atom_id res chain seq x y z
N MET A 1 6.17 -20.28 13.24
CA MET A 1 4.99 -19.44 12.94
C MET A 1 5.49 -18.02 12.82
N ASN A 2 5.51 -17.44 11.61
CA ASN A 2 5.49 -15.98 11.53
C ASN A 2 4.18 -15.53 12.17
N LYS A 3 4.26 -14.54 13.05
CA LYS A 3 3.08 -13.96 13.68
C LYS A 3 2.27 -13.29 12.57
N GLU A 4 1.02 -13.72 12.36
CA GLU A 4 0.14 -13.06 11.40
C GLU A 4 0.13 -11.55 11.67
N MET A 5 0.38 -10.76 10.63
CA MET A 5 0.35 -9.31 10.70
C MET A 5 -1.04 -8.83 11.15
N SER A 6 -1.11 -7.93 12.13
CA SER A 6 -2.38 -7.34 12.53
C SER A 6 -2.88 -6.37 11.48
N LEU A 7 -4.21 -6.19 11.40
CA LEU A 7 -4.84 -5.22 10.52
C LEU A 7 -4.26 -3.82 10.68
N ASP A 8 -4.12 -3.35 11.93
CA ASP A 8 -3.58 -2.01 12.20
C ASP A 8 -2.18 -1.83 11.63
N VAL A 9 -1.29 -2.83 11.79
CA VAL A 9 0.07 -2.78 11.25
C VAL A 9 0.06 -2.79 9.72
N ALA A 10 -0.82 -3.58 9.11
CA ALA A 10 -0.96 -3.60 7.66
C ALA A 10 -1.45 -2.24 7.12
N LEU A 11 -2.42 -1.62 7.79
CA LEU A 11 -2.94 -0.29 7.45
C LEU A 11 -1.87 0.79 7.63
N ASP A 12 -1.07 0.75 8.69
CA ASP A 12 0.05 1.67 8.88
C ASP A 12 1.09 1.57 7.75
N ILE A 13 1.43 0.35 7.33
CA ILE A 13 2.40 0.12 6.24
C ILE A 13 1.88 0.70 4.93
N ILE A 14 0.65 0.34 4.52
CA ILE A 14 0.10 0.79 3.24
C ILE A 14 -0.21 2.29 3.27
N GLY A 15 -0.67 2.83 4.40
CA GLY A 15 -0.87 4.27 4.60
C GLY A 15 0.45 5.05 4.47
N THR A 16 1.54 4.54 5.03
CA THR A 16 2.87 5.14 4.88
C THR A 16 3.31 5.16 3.42
N LEU A 17 3.14 4.06 2.68
CA LEU A 17 3.49 3.99 1.26
C LEU A 17 2.67 4.97 0.41
N ARG A 18 1.38 5.16 0.72
CA ARG A 18 0.54 6.15 0.06
C ARG A 18 1.05 7.56 0.28
N MET A 19 1.41 7.92 1.52
CA MET A 19 1.97 9.24 1.81
C MET A 19 3.28 9.48 1.06
N MET A 20 4.19 8.50 1.06
CA MET A 20 5.43 8.59 0.28
C MET A 20 5.17 8.79 -1.22
N LYS A 21 4.16 8.09 -1.77
CA LYS A 21 3.79 8.23 -3.17
C LYS A 21 3.19 9.61 -3.48
N ILE A 22 2.42 10.18 -2.55
CA ILE A 22 1.89 11.54 -2.67
C ILE A 22 3.03 12.57 -2.68
N ASP A 23 4.02 12.40 -1.81
CA ASP A 23 5.21 13.26 -1.78
C ASP A 23 5.97 13.16 -3.11
N GLU A 24 6.21 11.95 -3.63
CA GLU A 24 6.85 11.73 -4.93
C GLU A 24 6.09 12.40 -6.10
N ILE A 25 4.75 12.29 -6.12
CA ILE A 25 3.89 12.97 -7.10
C ILE A 25 4.01 14.49 -7.01
N SER A 26 4.16 15.02 -5.78
CA SER A 26 4.26 16.46 -5.55
C SER A 26 5.57 17.06 -6.09
N GLU A 27 6.64 16.25 -6.12
CA GLU A 27 7.96 16.64 -6.61
C GLU A 27 8.16 16.38 -8.11
N GLU A 28 7.40 15.44 -8.70
CA GLU A 28 7.51 15.07 -10.11
C GLU A 28 6.96 16.16 -11.06
N LYS A 29 7.75 16.48 -12.08
CA LYS A 29 7.48 17.52 -13.09
C LYS A 29 7.17 16.95 -14.47
N ASP A 30 7.57 15.71 -14.74
CA ASP A 30 7.23 14.99 -15.96
C ASP A 30 5.82 14.42 -15.86
N GLU A 31 4.90 14.97 -16.64
CA GLU A 31 3.48 14.57 -16.64
C GLU A 31 3.27 13.07 -16.96
N ASN A 32 4.10 12.47 -17.82
CA ASN A 32 3.96 11.04 -18.15
C ASN A 32 4.33 10.16 -16.95
N LYS A 33 5.38 10.56 -16.21
CA LYS A 33 5.77 9.87 -14.97
C LYS A 33 4.75 10.11 -13.87
N LYS A 34 4.22 11.33 -13.78
CA LYS A 34 3.17 11.68 -12.83
C LYS A 34 1.91 10.85 -13.03
N GLU A 35 1.49 10.61 -14.27
CA GLU A 35 0.37 9.71 -14.58
C GLU A 35 0.62 8.28 -14.09
N LEU A 36 1.85 7.77 -14.24
CA LEU A 36 2.23 6.45 -13.73
C LEU A 36 2.17 6.41 -12.19
N LEU A 37 2.69 7.44 -11.53
CA LEU A 37 2.66 7.54 -10.06
C LEU A 37 1.22 7.63 -9.51
N TYR A 38 0.32 8.33 -10.19
CA TYR A 38 -1.10 8.35 -9.83
C TYR A 38 -1.74 6.96 -9.93
N LYS A 39 -1.39 6.16 -10.94
CA LYS A 39 -1.87 4.77 -11.05
C LYS A 39 -1.36 3.91 -9.90
N GLU A 40 -0.11 4.09 -9.48
CA GLU A 40 0.43 3.40 -8.30
C GLU A 40 -0.28 3.82 -7.01
N LEU A 41 -0.56 5.11 -6.83
CA LEU A 41 -1.31 5.63 -5.69
C LEU A 41 -2.75 5.08 -5.64
N ASP A 42 -3.41 4.95 -6.80
CA ASP A 42 -4.76 4.39 -6.91
C ASP A 42 -4.80 2.92 -6.48
N ILE A 43 -3.79 2.13 -6.89
CA ILE A 43 -3.62 0.75 -6.46
C ILE A 43 -3.45 0.67 -4.94
N LEU A 44 -2.54 1.47 -4.37
CA LEU A 44 -2.31 1.49 -2.92
C LEU A 44 -3.56 1.90 -2.13
N THR A 45 -4.33 2.86 -2.66
CA THR A 45 -5.59 3.32 -2.04
C THR A 45 -6.66 2.22 -2.09
N THR A 46 -6.83 1.56 -3.24
CA THR A 46 -7.76 0.44 -3.38
C THR A 46 -7.38 -0.71 -2.45
N GLU A 47 -6.10 -1.06 -2.37
CA GLU A 47 -5.62 -2.13 -1.50
C GLU A 47 -5.84 -1.80 -0.01
N GLU A 48 -5.67 -0.54 0.40
CA GLU A 48 -5.98 -0.09 1.76
C GLU A 48 -7.49 -0.22 2.05
N GLU A 49 -8.35 0.23 1.14
CA GLU A 49 -9.80 0.10 1.28
C GLU A 49 -10.26 -1.36 1.38
N VAL A 50 -9.66 -2.26 0.59
CA VAL A 50 -9.95 -3.69 0.67
C VAL A 50 -9.49 -4.26 2.02
N ALA A 51 -8.27 -3.95 2.46
CA ALA A 51 -7.73 -4.42 3.73
C ALA A 51 -8.62 -3.99 4.91
N ASN A 52 -9.07 -2.74 4.86
CA ASN A 52 -9.94 -2.11 5.85
C ASN A 52 -11.42 -2.53 5.73
N GLY A 53 -11.80 -3.27 4.67
CA GLY A 53 -13.18 -3.69 4.43
C GLY A 53 -14.14 -2.55 4.12
N LEU A 54 -13.63 -1.44 3.55
CA LEU A 54 -14.40 -0.23 3.27
C LEU A 54 -15.09 -0.22 1.90
N LEU A 55 -14.75 -1.15 1.02
CA LEU A 55 -15.37 -1.22 -0.29
C LEU A 55 -16.87 -1.49 -0.20
N GLN A 56 -17.66 -0.73 -0.96
CA GLN A 56 -19.13 -0.83 -0.99
C GLN A 56 -19.64 -2.16 -1.59
N PHE A 57 -18.78 -2.90 -2.27
CA PHE A 57 -19.08 -4.20 -2.86
C PHE A 57 -18.51 -5.32 -1.99
N GLU A 58 -19.18 -6.47 -1.97
CA GLU A 58 -18.71 -7.64 -1.23
C GLU A 58 -17.39 -8.15 -1.82
N VAL A 59 -16.28 -7.84 -1.15
CA VAL A 59 -14.98 -8.39 -1.49
C VAL A 59 -14.81 -9.71 -0.78
N SER A 60 -14.45 -10.75 -1.51
CA SER A 60 -14.22 -12.05 -0.90
C SER A 60 -13.12 -11.97 0.15
N GLU A 61 -13.30 -12.64 1.29
CA GLU A 61 -12.30 -12.72 2.35
C GLU A 61 -10.91 -13.16 1.84
N LYS A 62 -10.88 -14.02 0.81
CA LYS A 62 -9.64 -14.45 0.14
C LYS A 62 -8.87 -13.31 -0.51
N VAL A 63 -9.56 -12.34 -1.12
CA VAL A 63 -8.92 -11.18 -1.73
C VAL A 63 -8.35 -10.27 -0.64
N ARG A 64 -9.10 -10.05 0.45
CA ARG A 64 -8.61 -9.30 1.61
C ARG A 64 -7.35 -9.96 2.21
N LEU A 65 -7.38 -11.28 2.44
CA LEU A 65 -6.22 -12.04 2.92
C LEU A 65 -5.04 -11.98 1.96
N SER A 66 -5.27 -12.03 0.64
CA SER A 66 -4.20 -11.89 -0.35
C SER A 66 -3.55 -10.50 -0.32
N ILE A 67 -4.32 -9.45 -0.04
CA ILE A 67 -3.78 -8.09 0.08
C ILE A 67 -3.00 -7.94 1.39
N MET A 68 -3.51 -8.48 2.49
CA MET A 68 -2.77 -8.54 3.76
C MET A 68 -1.42 -9.27 3.59
N ASP A 69 -1.41 -10.41 2.89
CA ASP A 69 -0.19 -11.16 2.56
C ASP A 69 0.78 -10.31 1.70
N LYS A 70 0.27 -9.59 0.70
CA LYS A 70 1.08 -8.66 -0.10
C LYS A 70 1.66 -7.53 0.75
N ILE A 71 0.89 -6.98 1.68
CA ILE A 71 1.38 -5.93 2.59
C ILE A 71 2.54 -6.45 3.44
N GLU A 72 2.38 -7.65 4.01
CA GLU A 72 3.41 -8.29 4.83
C GLU A 72 4.66 -8.66 4.04
N ASN A 73 4.49 -9.33 2.91
CA ASN A 73 5.59 -10.01 2.22
C ASN A 73 6.22 -9.21 1.07
N TYR A 74 5.52 -8.19 0.55
CA TYR A 74 6.02 -7.37 -0.55
C TYR A 74 6.25 -5.91 -0.15
N TYR A 75 5.29 -5.29 0.53
CA TYR A 75 5.39 -3.86 0.87
C TYR A 75 6.25 -3.59 2.11
N ALA A 76 6.06 -4.34 3.19
CA ALA A 76 6.83 -4.13 4.42
C ALA A 76 8.36 -4.25 4.21
N PRO A 77 8.89 -5.23 3.44
CA PRO A 77 10.33 -5.30 3.16
C PRO A 77 10.85 -4.10 2.38
N LYS A 78 10.07 -3.57 1.42
CA LYS A 78 10.45 -2.38 0.64
C LYS A 78 10.49 -1.12 1.50
N LEU A 79 9.48 -0.94 2.36
CA LEU A 79 9.45 0.18 3.30
C LEU A 79 10.63 0.11 4.27
N LYS A 80 10.93 -1.08 4.80
CA LYS A 80 12.11 -1.31 5.63
C LYS A 80 13.42 -0.98 4.90
N ALA A 81 13.54 -1.37 3.63
CA ALA A 81 14.72 -1.09 2.83
C ALA A 81 14.89 0.43 2.58
N TYR A 82 13.80 1.15 2.31
CA TYR A 82 13.82 2.61 2.15
C TYR A 82 14.37 3.30 3.42
N TYR A 83 13.81 2.99 4.59
CA TYR A 83 14.28 3.59 5.85
C TYR A 83 15.71 3.18 6.24
N ALA A 84 16.21 2.04 5.76
CA ALA A 84 17.60 1.65 5.97
C ALA A 84 18.60 2.46 5.13
N THR A 85 18.13 3.27 4.17
CA THR A 85 18.95 4.12 3.30
C THR A 85 18.95 5.60 3.65
N LEU A 86 18.15 6.01 4.65
CA LEU A 86 18.12 7.35 5.23
C LEU A 86 19.17 7.48 6.34
#